data_AF-A0A7H1MCP6-F1
#
_entry.id   AF-A0A7H1MCP6-F1
#
_cell.length_a   1.000
_cell.length_b   1.000
_cell.length_c   1.000
_cell.angle_alpha   90.00
_cell.angle_beta   90.00
_cell.angle_gamma   90.00
#
_symmetry.space_group_name_H-M   'P 1'
#
loop_
_entity.id
_entity.type
_entity.pdbx_description
1 polymer ?
#
loop_
_entity_poly.entity_id
_entity_poly.type
_entity_poly.pdbx_seq_one_letter_code
_entity_poly.pdbx_strand_id
1 'polypeptide(L)'
;MAGGGIGNFAGYMFSVVDGVTLNGCTLGKKRNAQYSCWDAVSLESVTNISLNGNVMSDFQRQGIRVVSAVYDRFPGWDGLLDGLFVQGGSYQNSHNQNAPVVFFDTNAAPEATGAGTVKNVMFTGVNLRGGMAAIRTAEAITYDNLYFDFDYENGLTGGATPVIPGKGDAYYNARIPWIGYSPTAKNGSTVIDKLTGTVRVRRNNTWVTV
;
A
#
# COMPACT_ATOMS: atom_id res chain seq x y z
N MET A 1 18.62 8.29 28.50
CA MET A 1 19.11 7.73 27.22
C MET A 1 18.01 7.88 26.19
N ALA A 2 18.12 8.88 25.31
CA ALA A 2 17.22 9.06 24.17
C ALA A 2 17.61 8.04 23.11
N GLY A 3 16.86 6.94 23.02
CA GLY A 3 17.08 5.88 22.03
C GLY A 3 16.63 6.34 20.65
N GLY A 4 17.49 7.09 19.95
CA GLY A 4 17.32 7.53 18.56
C GLY A 4 17.39 6.40 17.51
N GLY A 5 16.79 5.25 17.81
CA GLY A 5 16.74 4.08 16.94
C GLY A 5 15.53 3.16 17.17
N ILE A 6 14.71 3.39 18.20
CA ILE A 6 13.55 2.54 18.52
C ILE A 6 12.33 2.83 17.62
N GLY A 7 12.42 3.82 16.72
CA GLY A 7 11.24 4.41 16.08
C GLY A 7 11.12 4.32 14.56
N ASN A 8 12.01 3.65 13.80
CA ASN A 8 11.93 3.63 12.33
C ASN A 8 12.51 2.34 11.74
N PHE A 9 12.05 1.16 12.18
CA PHE A 9 12.49 -0.09 11.57
C PHE A 9 11.37 -0.75 10.77
N ALA A 10 11.70 -1.22 9.57
CA ALA A 10 10.84 -2.08 8.78
C ALA A 10 11.08 -3.55 9.16
N GLY A 11 10.07 -4.40 9.04
CA GLY A 11 10.24 -5.85 9.17
C GLY A 11 11.17 -6.40 8.09
N TYR A 12 10.92 -5.98 6.84
CA TYR A 12 11.77 -6.21 5.68
C TYR A 12 11.98 -4.89 4.94
N MET A 13 13.23 -4.63 4.55
CA MET A 13 13.59 -3.45 3.76
C MET A 13 14.42 -3.88 2.55
N PHE A 14 13.98 -3.47 1.37
CA PHE A 14 14.66 -3.71 0.11
C PHE A 14 14.91 -2.38 -0.57
N SER A 15 16.19 -2.07 -0.76
CA SER A 15 16.62 -0.82 -1.38
C SER A 15 17.70 -1.09 -2.43
N VAL A 16 17.51 -0.60 -3.65
CA VAL A 16 18.47 -0.77 -4.77
C VAL A 16 18.75 -2.25 -5.06
N VAL A 17 17.68 -3.02 -5.27
CA VAL A 17 17.75 -4.46 -5.56
C VAL A 17 16.86 -4.84 -6.74
N ASP A 18 17.24 -5.95 -7.38
CA ASP A 18 16.50 -6.61 -8.46
C ASP A 18 16.29 -8.08 -8.09
N GLY A 19 15.06 -8.59 -8.27
CA GLY A 19 14.77 -10.02 -8.19
C GLY A 19 14.67 -10.57 -6.76
N VAL A 20 13.83 -9.97 -5.91
CA VAL A 20 13.59 -10.46 -4.55
C VAL A 20 12.27 -11.19 -4.44
N THR A 21 12.26 -12.34 -3.77
CA THR A 21 11.02 -13.08 -3.44
C THR A 21 10.90 -13.30 -1.93
N LEU A 22 9.79 -12.85 -1.35
CA LEU A 22 9.37 -13.16 0.02
C LEU A 22 8.17 -14.09 -0.03
N ASN A 23 8.32 -15.31 0.46
CA ASN A 23 7.30 -16.35 0.34
C ASN A 23 6.95 -16.96 1.69
N GLY A 24 5.69 -16.88 2.09
CA GLY A 24 5.16 -17.51 3.29
C GLY A 24 5.72 -16.95 4.60
N CYS A 25 6.27 -15.73 4.59
CA CYS A 25 6.84 -15.11 5.78
C CYS A 25 5.74 -14.65 6.74
N THR A 26 5.99 -14.84 8.04
CA THR A 26 5.12 -14.30 9.09
C THR A 26 5.85 -13.21 9.88
N LEU A 27 5.19 -12.08 10.07
CA LEU A 27 5.65 -11.00 10.94
C LEU A 27 4.51 -10.60 11.87
N GLY A 28 4.78 -10.57 13.17
CA GLY A 28 3.80 -10.19 14.18
C GLY A 28 4.47 -9.60 15.41
N LYS A 29 3.70 -8.90 16.23
CA LYS A 29 4.24 -8.26 17.42
C LYS A 29 4.59 -9.32 18.49
N LYS A 30 5.68 -9.08 19.21
CA LYS A 30 5.96 -9.85 20.43
C LYS A 30 4.91 -9.54 21.49
N ARG A 31 4.64 -10.49 22.38
CA ARG A 31 3.72 -10.31 23.52
C ARG A 31 4.06 -9.01 24.28
N ASN A 32 3.04 -8.17 24.51
CA ASN A 32 3.09 -6.86 25.18
C ASN A 32 3.74 -5.71 24.38
N ALA A 33 4.21 -5.92 23.15
CA ALA A 33 4.55 -4.81 22.27
C ALA A 33 3.27 -4.12 21.77
N GLN A 34 3.33 -2.80 21.50
CA GLN A 34 2.22 -2.08 20.89
C GLN A 34 2.04 -2.46 19.42
N TYR A 35 3.17 -2.62 18.71
CA TYR A 35 3.25 -2.94 17.29
C TYR A 35 4.47 -3.85 17.01
N SER A 36 4.50 -4.46 15.83
CA SER A 36 5.57 -5.36 15.37
C SER A 36 6.77 -4.61 14.79
N CYS A 37 6.50 -3.61 13.97
CA CYS A 37 7.47 -2.75 13.27
C CYS A 37 6.76 -1.47 12.80
N TRP A 38 7.50 -0.53 12.21
CA TRP A 38 6.88 0.64 11.58
C TRP A 38 6.20 0.26 10.27
N ASP A 39 6.98 -0.31 9.35
CA ASP A 39 6.50 -0.77 8.06
C ASP A 39 6.80 -2.28 7.93
N ALA A 40 5.84 -3.12 7.52
CA ALA A 40 6.12 -4.55 7.42
C ALA A 40 7.09 -4.85 6.26
N VAL A 41 6.84 -4.26 5.09
CA VAL A 41 7.75 -4.26 3.93
C VAL A 41 7.94 -2.83 3.45
N SER A 42 9.19 -2.38 3.37
CA SER A 42 9.58 -1.12 2.72
C SER A 42 10.40 -1.41 1.47
N LEU A 43 9.99 -0.82 0.35
CA LEU A 43 10.57 -1.00 -0.98
C LEU A 43 11.04 0.35 -1.50
N GLU A 44 12.29 0.47 -1.93
CA GLU A 44 12.84 1.74 -2.39
C GLU A 44 13.81 1.55 -3.56
N SER A 45 13.49 2.13 -4.71
CA SER A 45 14.28 1.97 -5.95
C SER A 45 14.55 0.49 -6.26
N VAL A 46 13.50 -0.28 -6.55
CA VAL A 46 13.55 -1.75 -6.67
C VAL A 46 12.90 -2.26 -7.94
N THR A 47 13.34 -3.42 -8.40
CA THR A 47 12.75 -4.10 -9.56
C THR A 47 12.50 -5.59 -9.28
N ASN A 48 11.49 -6.16 -9.95
CA ASN A 48 11.13 -7.58 -9.91
C ASN A 48 10.98 -8.15 -8.49
N ILE A 49 10.07 -7.57 -7.71
CA ILE A 49 9.77 -7.96 -6.33
C ILE A 49 8.52 -8.83 -6.28
N SER A 50 8.60 -9.99 -5.63
CA SER A 50 7.47 -10.90 -5.41
C SER A 50 7.20 -11.10 -3.93
N LEU A 51 5.97 -10.81 -3.48
CA LEU A 51 5.50 -11.00 -2.12
C LEU A 51 4.35 -12.02 -2.13
N ASN A 52 4.64 -13.27 -1.76
CA ASN A 52 3.73 -14.40 -1.95
C ASN A 52 3.26 -14.97 -0.60
N GLY A 53 1.96 -14.92 -0.33
CA GLY A 53 1.35 -15.61 0.82
C GLY A 53 1.86 -15.15 2.19
N ASN A 54 2.37 -13.92 2.30
CA ASN A 54 2.92 -13.42 3.56
C ASN A 54 1.82 -13.01 4.54
N VAL A 55 2.04 -13.24 5.84
CA VAL A 55 1.12 -12.83 6.91
C VAL A 55 1.84 -11.84 7.81
N MET A 56 1.48 -10.58 7.71
CA MET A 56 2.15 -9.49 8.43
C MET A 56 1.10 -8.71 9.22
N SER A 57 1.28 -8.62 10.55
CA SER A 57 0.29 -8.03 11.43
C SER A 57 0.87 -7.03 12.42
N ASP A 58 -0.04 -6.20 12.91
CA ASP A 58 0.18 -5.24 13.98
C ASP A 58 1.31 -4.26 13.72
N PHE A 59 1.53 -3.84 12.47
CA PHE A 59 2.52 -2.81 12.17
C PHE A 59 1.97 -1.41 12.42
N GLN A 60 2.85 -0.47 12.75
CA GLN A 60 2.49 0.88 13.19
C GLN A 60 2.04 1.78 12.03
N ARG A 61 2.53 1.59 10.80
CA ARG A 61 2.26 2.53 9.70
C ARG A 61 1.81 1.89 8.40
N GLN A 62 2.63 1.04 7.78
CA GLN A 62 2.31 0.46 6.48
C GLN A 62 2.60 -1.04 6.47
N GLY A 63 1.80 -1.79 5.74
CA GLY A 63 2.08 -3.19 5.43
C GLY A 63 3.06 -3.26 4.28
N ILE A 64 2.79 -2.47 3.24
CA ILE A 64 3.68 -2.30 2.11
C ILE A 64 3.86 -0.80 1.89
N ARG A 65 5.09 -0.32 2.05
CA ARG A 65 5.49 1.04 1.71
C ARG A 65 6.38 0.98 0.48
N VAL A 66 6.01 1.71 -0.55
CA VAL A 66 6.82 1.96 -1.75
C VAL A 66 7.32 3.38 -1.67
N VAL A 67 8.64 3.54 -1.61
CA VAL A 67 9.31 4.84 -1.60
C VAL A 67 9.84 5.10 -3.01
N SER A 68 9.28 6.12 -3.66
CA SER A 68 9.68 6.55 -5.01
C SER A 68 10.28 7.95 -4.97
N ALA A 69 11.24 8.15 -4.05
CA ALA A 69 12.04 9.37 -3.98
C ALA A 69 13.29 9.22 -4.87
N VAL A 70 13.64 10.30 -5.59
CA VAL A 70 14.86 10.39 -6.40
C VAL A 70 15.94 11.09 -5.62
N TYR A 71 17.16 10.57 -5.69
CA TYR A 71 18.33 11.16 -5.04
C TYR A 71 19.50 11.28 -6.02
N ASP A 72 19.73 12.48 -6.55
CA ASP A 72 20.76 12.75 -7.57
C ASP A 72 22.18 12.34 -7.15
N ARG A 73 22.46 12.29 -5.84
CA ARG A 73 23.78 12.00 -5.28
C ARG A 73 24.01 10.51 -4.99
N PHE A 74 22.98 9.68 -5.06
CA PHE A 74 23.06 8.27 -4.69
C PHE A 74 22.73 7.40 -5.91
N PRO A 75 23.75 6.85 -6.60
CA PRO A 75 23.53 5.96 -7.73
C PRO A 75 22.60 4.80 -7.37
N GLY A 76 21.61 4.53 -8.23
CA GLY A 76 20.60 3.50 -8.03
C GLY A 76 19.38 3.93 -7.21
N TRP A 77 19.38 5.14 -6.63
CA TRP A 77 18.23 5.69 -5.92
C TRP A 77 17.44 6.65 -6.83
N ASP A 78 16.92 6.10 -7.93
CA ASP A 78 16.20 6.82 -8.98
C ASP A 78 14.68 6.86 -8.76
N GLY A 79 14.22 6.35 -7.61
CA GLY A 79 12.80 6.29 -7.26
C GLY A 79 11.99 5.34 -8.14
N LEU A 80 12.65 4.46 -8.91
CA LEU A 80 11.99 3.49 -9.78
C LEU A 80 11.44 2.31 -8.96
N LEU A 81 10.15 2.04 -9.10
CA LEU A 81 9.61 0.71 -8.85
C LEU A 81 9.12 0.12 -10.16
N ASP A 82 9.65 -1.04 -10.55
CA ASP A 82 9.22 -1.78 -11.74
C ASP A 82 9.04 -3.26 -11.44
N GLY A 83 7.80 -3.73 -11.46
CA GLY A 83 7.49 -5.13 -11.19
C GLY A 83 7.35 -5.43 -9.71
N LEU A 84 6.20 -5.09 -9.12
CA LEU A 84 5.81 -5.53 -7.78
C LEU A 84 4.61 -6.47 -7.89
N PHE A 85 4.83 -7.74 -7.54
CA PHE A 85 3.82 -8.78 -7.60
C PHE A 85 3.48 -9.25 -6.19
N VAL A 86 2.24 -9.03 -5.75
CA VAL A 86 1.75 -9.43 -4.44
C VAL A 86 0.64 -10.45 -4.62
N GLN A 87 0.91 -11.71 -4.26
CA GLN A 87 -0.04 -12.80 -4.45
C GLN A 87 -0.48 -13.36 -3.10
N GLY A 88 -1.77 -13.18 -2.78
CA GLY A 88 -2.34 -13.63 -1.52
C GLY A 88 -1.77 -12.88 -0.31
N GLY A 89 -1.89 -13.51 0.85
CA GLY A 89 -1.37 -12.97 2.11
C GLY A 89 -2.32 -12.00 2.81
N SER A 90 -1.88 -11.53 3.98
CA SER A 90 -2.61 -10.58 4.80
C SER A 90 -1.67 -9.55 5.41
N TYR A 91 -2.05 -8.28 5.31
CA TYR A 91 -1.32 -7.13 5.82
C TYR A 91 -2.24 -6.31 6.71
N GLN A 92 -1.93 -6.24 8.01
CA GLN A 92 -2.75 -5.56 9.02
C GLN A 92 -2.00 -4.48 9.82
N ASN A 93 -2.45 -3.23 9.71
CA ASN A 93 -2.03 -2.14 10.58
C ASN A 93 -2.63 -2.28 11.98
N SER A 94 -2.01 -1.67 12.98
CA SER A 94 -2.71 -1.38 14.23
C SER A 94 -3.87 -0.40 13.98
N HIS A 95 -5.05 -0.68 14.53
CA HIS A 95 -6.29 0.07 14.24
C HIS A 95 -6.26 1.56 14.63
N ASN A 96 -5.31 1.99 15.46
CA ASN A 96 -5.23 3.35 15.98
C ASN A 96 -4.39 4.31 15.10
N GLN A 97 -4.02 3.90 13.88
CA GLN A 97 -3.05 4.62 13.07
C GLN A 97 -3.69 5.32 11.88
N ASN A 98 -3.34 6.60 11.71
CA ASN A 98 -3.77 7.42 10.59
C ASN A 98 -2.88 7.21 9.36
N ALA A 99 -2.74 5.95 8.93
CA ALA A 99 -1.89 5.54 7.83
C ALA A 99 -2.60 4.48 6.96
N PRO A 100 -2.38 4.49 5.63
CA PRO A 100 -2.90 3.47 4.75
C PRO A 100 -2.15 2.13 4.92
N VAL A 101 -2.77 1.00 4.57
CA VAL A 101 -2.09 -0.32 4.60
C VAL A 101 -1.01 -0.39 3.53
N VAL A 102 -1.31 0.06 2.31
CA VAL A 102 -0.35 0.19 1.21
C VAL A 102 -0.15 1.66 0.89
N PHE A 103 1.09 2.12 0.88
CA PHE A 103 1.40 3.52 0.56
C PHE A 103 2.46 3.63 -0.53
N PHE A 104 2.13 4.39 -1.57
CA PHE A 104 3.12 4.90 -2.53
C PHE A 104 3.51 6.31 -2.10
N ASP A 105 4.71 6.39 -1.56
CA ASP A 105 5.23 7.54 -0.84
C ASP A 105 6.27 8.28 -1.70
N THR A 106 6.12 9.60 -1.76
CA THR A 106 7.11 10.52 -2.35
C THR A 106 8.07 11.06 -1.30
N ASN A 107 7.76 10.81 -0.04
CA ASN A 107 8.37 11.39 1.15
C ASN A 107 9.38 10.39 1.74
N ALA A 108 10.46 10.77 2.44
CA ALA A 108 10.51 11.92 3.33
C ALA A 108 11.93 12.25 3.83
N ALA A 109 12.96 12.14 2.99
CA ALA A 109 14.29 12.60 3.36
C ALA A 109 14.53 14.00 2.74
N PRO A 110 15.07 14.98 3.49
CA PRO A 110 15.30 16.35 2.99
C PRO A 110 16.24 16.41 1.77
N GLU A 111 16.92 15.31 1.45
CA GLU A 111 17.83 15.17 0.33
C GLU A 111 17.16 14.71 -0.98
N ALA A 112 15.86 14.35 -0.96
CA ALA A 112 15.15 13.93 -2.16
C ALA A 112 14.99 15.11 -3.14
N THR A 113 15.37 14.91 -4.40
CA THR A 113 15.35 15.93 -5.46
C THR A 113 14.10 15.86 -6.32
N GLY A 114 13.35 14.76 -6.25
CA GLY A 114 12.12 14.56 -7.01
C GLY A 114 11.39 13.26 -6.65
N ALA A 115 10.35 12.97 -7.44
CA ALA A 115 9.58 11.74 -7.38
C ALA A 115 9.83 10.90 -8.63
N GLY A 116 9.97 9.59 -8.43
CA GLY A 116 10.26 8.62 -9.49
C GLY A 116 9.01 8.07 -10.16
N THR A 117 9.18 6.89 -10.74
CA THR A 117 8.12 6.18 -11.48
C THR A 117 7.80 4.85 -10.81
N VAL A 118 6.52 4.55 -10.67
CA VAL A 118 6.02 3.25 -10.19
C VAL A 118 5.27 2.59 -11.32
N LYS A 119 5.71 1.41 -11.73
CA LYS A 119 5.05 0.67 -12.81
C LYS A 119 5.04 -0.84 -12.61
N ASN A 120 4.12 -1.48 -13.34
CA ASN A 120 3.95 -2.93 -13.35
C ASN A 120 3.70 -3.48 -11.93
N VAL A 121 2.65 -2.98 -11.28
CA VAL A 121 2.23 -3.43 -9.95
C VAL A 121 0.98 -4.28 -10.06
N MET A 122 1.01 -5.46 -9.45
CA MET A 122 -0.06 -6.44 -9.51
C MET A 122 -0.32 -7.01 -8.12
N PHE A 123 -1.51 -6.78 -7.58
CA PHE A 123 -1.99 -7.46 -6.38
C PHE A 123 -3.08 -8.46 -6.79
N THR A 124 -3.04 -9.67 -6.24
CA THR A 124 -4.01 -10.73 -6.53
C THR A 124 -4.43 -11.42 -5.24
N GLY A 125 -5.72 -11.37 -4.90
CA GLY A 125 -6.29 -12.04 -3.73
C GLY A 125 -5.71 -11.61 -2.37
N VAL A 126 -5.32 -10.33 -2.22
CA VAL A 126 -4.66 -9.83 -0.99
C VAL A 126 -5.67 -9.39 0.06
N ASN A 127 -5.40 -9.66 1.34
CA ASN A 127 -6.22 -9.17 2.45
C ASN A 127 -5.55 -7.98 3.16
N LEU A 128 -6.18 -6.81 3.16
CA LEU A 128 -5.70 -5.59 3.80
C LEU A 128 -6.57 -5.26 5.02
N ARG A 129 -5.97 -4.90 6.16
CA ARG A 129 -6.73 -4.66 7.40
C ARG A 129 -6.22 -3.49 8.23
N GLY A 130 -7.12 -2.87 8.97
CA GLY A 130 -6.83 -1.74 9.85
C GLY A 130 -6.50 -0.45 9.07
N GLY A 131 -5.84 0.48 9.74
CA GLY A 131 -5.41 1.75 9.14
C GLY A 131 -6.57 2.68 8.77
N MET A 132 -6.23 3.83 8.16
CA MET A 132 -7.22 4.81 7.70
C MET A 132 -7.78 4.50 6.30
N ALA A 133 -6.99 3.80 5.47
CA ALA A 133 -7.29 3.50 4.07
C ALA A 133 -6.58 2.20 3.65
N ALA A 134 -7.09 1.51 2.63
CA ALA A 134 -6.48 0.30 2.11
C ALA A 134 -5.18 0.64 1.36
N ILE A 135 -5.28 1.54 0.38
CA ILE A 135 -4.19 1.89 -0.53
C ILE A 135 -4.23 3.39 -0.75
N ARG A 136 -3.08 4.06 -0.68
CA ARG A 136 -2.95 5.47 -1.04
C ARG A 136 -1.84 5.67 -2.06
N THR A 137 -2.15 6.40 -3.12
CA THR A 137 -1.18 6.88 -4.12
C THR A 137 -0.84 8.35 -3.87
N ALA A 138 0.43 8.73 -3.95
CA ALA A 138 0.87 10.12 -3.91
C ALA A 138 0.76 10.79 -5.30
N GLU A 139 0.38 12.06 -5.35
CA GLU A 139 0.11 12.81 -6.60
C GLU A 139 1.36 13.04 -7.46
N ALA A 140 2.53 13.23 -6.85
CA ALA A 140 3.75 13.58 -7.58
C ALA A 140 4.43 12.39 -8.28
N ILE A 141 3.99 11.15 -8.02
CA ILE A 141 4.54 9.95 -8.64
C ILE A 141 3.91 9.74 -10.03
N THR A 142 4.73 9.31 -10.99
CA THR A 142 4.23 8.79 -12.27
C THR A 142 3.87 7.32 -12.11
N TYR A 143 2.61 6.96 -12.37
CA TYR A 143 2.13 5.58 -12.29
C TYR A 143 1.82 5.02 -13.68
N ASP A 144 2.25 3.78 -13.93
CA ASP A 144 1.88 3.06 -15.16
C ASP A 144 1.61 1.58 -14.88
N ASN A 145 0.54 1.03 -15.46
CA ASN A 145 0.17 -0.38 -15.30
C ASN A 145 0.08 -0.86 -13.82
N LEU A 146 -0.87 -0.29 -13.07
CA LEU A 146 -1.19 -0.70 -11.70
C LEU A 146 -2.55 -1.42 -11.66
N TYR A 147 -2.56 -2.61 -11.06
CA TYR A 147 -3.77 -3.39 -10.79
C TYR A 147 -3.78 -3.91 -9.36
N PHE A 148 -4.91 -3.71 -8.68
CA PHE A 148 -5.10 -4.20 -7.32
C PHE A 148 -6.37 -5.03 -7.16
N ASP A 149 -6.21 -6.31 -6.86
CA ASP A 149 -7.29 -7.21 -6.42
C ASP A 149 -7.13 -7.54 -4.92
N PHE A 150 -8.08 -7.06 -4.11
CA PHE A 150 -7.98 -7.16 -2.65
C PHE A 150 -9.32 -7.09 -1.91
N ASP A 151 -9.29 -7.62 -0.70
CA ASP A 151 -10.30 -7.46 0.34
C ASP A 151 -9.80 -6.50 1.43
N TYR A 152 -10.64 -5.57 1.89
CA TYR A 152 -10.26 -4.62 2.95
C TYR A 152 -11.25 -4.59 4.12
N GLU A 153 -10.69 -4.50 5.33
CA GLU A 153 -11.43 -4.36 6.59
C GLU A 153 -10.72 -3.39 7.54
N ASN A 154 -11.24 -2.17 7.73
CA ASN A 154 -10.68 -1.21 8.69
C ASN A 154 -11.31 -1.31 10.09
N GLY A 155 -12.37 -2.10 10.27
CA GLY A 155 -13.16 -2.16 11.50
C GLY A 155 -13.93 -0.87 11.80
N LEU A 156 -13.96 0.10 10.88
CA LEU A 156 -14.72 1.33 11.01
C LEU A 156 -16.13 1.14 10.43
N THR A 157 -17.14 1.45 11.24
CA THR A 157 -18.56 1.38 10.84
C THR A 157 -19.13 2.72 10.35
N GLY A 158 -18.32 3.78 10.31
CA GLY A 158 -18.71 5.10 9.83
C GLY A 158 -17.52 6.06 9.66
N GLY A 159 -17.72 7.17 8.94
CA GLY A 159 -16.70 8.21 8.69
C GLY A 159 -16.52 8.57 7.21
N ALA A 160 -15.78 9.66 6.93
CA ALA A 160 -15.62 10.23 5.59
C ALA A 160 -14.20 10.00 5.02
N THR A 161 -13.74 8.76 4.97
CA THR A 161 -12.43 8.45 4.39
C THR A 161 -12.61 7.56 3.18
N PRO A 162 -12.22 8.00 1.96
CA PRO A 162 -12.18 7.06 0.86
C PRO A 162 -11.19 5.96 1.23
N VAL A 163 -11.59 4.71 1.01
CA VAL A 163 -10.72 3.56 1.25
C VAL A 163 -9.48 3.58 0.33
N ILE A 164 -9.59 4.28 -0.80
CA ILE A 164 -8.54 4.44 -1.80
C ILE A 164 -8.42 5.92 -2.18
N PRO A 165 -7.67 6.74 -1.41
CA PRO A 165 -7.37 8.12 -1.75
C PRO A 165 -6.18 8.23 -2.73
N GLY A 166 -6.09 9.39 -3.39
CA GLY A 166 -4.95 9.78 -4.21
C GLY A 166 -5.26 9.75 -5.70
N LYS A 167 -4.23 9.58 -6.51
CA LYS A 167 -4.32 9.62 -7.96
C LYS A 167 -5.10 8.42 -8.50
N GLY A 168 -6.07 8.68 -9.39
CA GLY A 168 -6.97 7.67 -9.98
C GLY A 168 -6.35 6.83 -11.11
N ASP A 169 -5.05 6.53 -11.05
CA ASP A 169 -4.28 5.91 -12.14
C ASP A 169 -4.18 4.38 -12.10
N ALA A 170 -4.88 3.75 -11.14
CA ALA A 170 -4.86 2.31 -10.96
C ALA A 170 -6.22 1.67 -11.26
N TYR A 171 -6.16 0.41 -11.69
CA TYR A 171 -7.32 -0.48 -11.80
C TYR A 171 -7.55 -1.22 -10.49
N TYR A 172 -8.81 -1.39 -10.14
CA TYR A 172 -9.20 -2.09 -8.91
C TYR A 172 -10.22 -3.20 -9.19
N ASN A 173 -10.05 -4.32 -8.50
CA ASN A 173 -11.11 -5.28 -8.19
C ASN A 173 -11.17 -5.41 -6.67
N ALA A 174 -11.92 -4.53 -6.01
CA ALA A 174 -11.81 -4.36 -4.56
C ALA A 174 -13.10 -4.73 -3.84
N ARG A 175 -12.98 -5.43 -2.72
CA ARG A 175 -14.09 -5.62 -1.76
C ARG A 175 -13.84 -4.77 -0.53
N ILE A 176 -14.54 -3.66 -0.44
CA ILE A 176 -14.30 -2.61 0.55
C ILE A 176 -15.65 -2.09 1.08
N PRO A 177 -15.72 -1.54 2.31
CA PRO A 177 -16.91 -0.79 2.72
C PRO A 177 -17.03 0.51 1.91
N TRP A 178 -18.21 0.78 1.34
CA TRP A 178 -18.47 2.04 0.62
C TRP A 178 -18.96 3.13 1.59
N ILE A 179 -18.04 3.88 2.20
CA ILE A 179 -18.38 4.91 3.20
C ILE A 179 -17.71 6.24 2.83
N GLY A 180 -18.47 7.33 2.87
CA GLY A 180 -17.93 8.68 2.68
C GLY A 180 -17.64 9.01 1.23
N TYR A 181 -16.36 9.20 0.89
CA TYR A 181 -15.92 9.62 -0.44
C TYR A 181 -15.76 8.44 -1.39
N SER A 182 -16.04 8.69 -2.67
CA SER A 182 -15.83 7.71 -3.73
C SER A 182 -14.33 7.40 -3.92
N PRO A 183 -13.93 6.13 -4.06
CA PRO A 183 -12.57 5.75 -4.41
C PRO A 183 -12.09 6.41 -5.71
N THR A 184 -10.82 6.81 -5.77
CA THR A 184 -10.19 7.24 -7.02
C THR A 184 -9.66 6.04 -7.80
N ALA A 185 -9.97 5.97 -9.10
CA ALA A 185 -9.74 4.77 -9.91
C ALA A 185 -9.85 5.04 -11.42
N LYS A 186 -9.20 4.18 -12.22
CA LYS A 186 -9.39 4.11 -13.68
C LYS A 186 -10.75 3.54 -14.05
N ASN A 187 -11.30 3.98 -15.19
CA ASN A 187 -12.50 3.38 -15.78
C ASN A 187 -12.28 1.89 -16.04
N GLY A 188 -13.28 1.06 -15.73
CA GLY A 188 -13.18 -0.40 -15.72
C GLY A 188 -12.94 -1.00 -14.34
N SER A 189 -12.55 -0.20 -13.35
CA SER A 189 -12.42 -0.66 -11.96
C SER A 189 -13.77 -1.07 -11.38
N THR A 190 -13.75 -2.10 -10.53
CA THR A 190 -14.92 -2.65 -9.84
C THR A 190 -14.72 -2.59 -8.33
N VAL A 191 -15.77 -2.19 -7.62
CA VAL A 191 -15.84 -2.20 -6.16
C VAL A 191 -17.10 -2.95 -5.74
N ILE A 192 -16.94 -3.94 -4.87
CA ILE A 192 -18.03 -4.63 -4.18
C ILE A 192 -18.11 -4.05 -2.77
N ASP A 193 -19.24 -3.43 -2.46
CA ASP A 193 -19.48 -2.84 -1.14
C ASP A 193 -19.77 -3.92 -0.10
N LYS A 194 -18.85 -4.10 0.84
CA LYS A 194 -18.96 -5.12 1.89
C LYS A 194 -20.11 -4.88 2.86
N LEU A 195 -20.67 -3.67 2.91
CA LEU A 195 -21.79 -3.36 3.80
C LEU A 195 -23.15 -3.75 3.20
N THR A 196 -23.29 -3.64 1.88
CA THR A 196 -24.58 -3.77 1.20
C THR A 196 -24.61 -4.89 0.15
N GLY A 197 -23.45 -5.41 -0.24
CA GLY A 197 -23.29 -6.31 -1.40
C GLY A 197 -23.36 -5.61 -2.76
N THR A 198 -23.59 -4.29 -2.80
CA THR A 198 -23.74 -3.53 -4.05
C THR A 198 -22.46 -3.54 -4.86
N VAL A 199 -22.57 -3.91 -6.14
CA VAL A 199 -21.46 -3.85 -7.09
C VAL A 199 -21.46 -2.50 -7.81
N ARG A 200 -20.30 -1.86 -7.87
CA ARG A 200 -20.09 -0.58 -8.54
C ARG A 200 -18.96 -0.69 -9.55
N VAL A 201 -19.16 -0.11 -10.73
CA VAL A 201 -18.17 -0.08 -11.81
C VAL A 201 -17.84 1.38 -12.16
N ARG A 202 -16.56 1.69 -12.36
CA ARG A 202 -16.12 3.01 -12.80
C ARG A 202 -16.28 3.15 -14.32
N ARG A 203 -17.10 4.08 -14.78
CA ARG A 203 -17.32 4.40 -16.21
C ARG A 203 -17.36 5.92 -16.39
N ASN A 204 -16.69 6.44 -17.41
CA ASN A 204 -16.65 7.87 -17.71
C ASN A 204 -16.38 8.75 -16.47
N ASN A 205 -15.40 8.35 -15.65
CA ASN A 205 -15.03 9.02 -14.41
C ASN A 205 -16.18 9.14 -13.39
N THR A 206 -17.13 8.22 -13.43
CA THR A 206 -18.25 8.11 -12.48
C THR A 206 -18.41 6.66 -12.00
N TRP A 207 -18.83 6.47 -10.75
CA TRP A 207 -19.17 5.14 -10.23
C TRP A 207 -20.64 4.88 -10.47
N VAL A 208 -20.95 3.77 -11.17
CA VAL A 208 -22.32 3.34 -11.44
C VAL A 208 -22.58 2.01 -10.75
N THR A 209 -23.76 1.87 -10.14
CA THR A 209 -24.23 0.59 -9.61
C THR A 209 -24.63 -0.32 -10.77
N VAL A 210 -24.30 -1.61 -10.68
CA VAL A 210 -24.66 -2.65 -11.65
C VAL A 210 -25.40 -3.80 -10.99
#